data_AF-A0A268R9M7-F1
#
_entry.id   AF-A0A268R9M7-F1
#
_cell.length_a   1.000
_cell.length_b   1.000
_cell.length_c   1.000
_cell.angle_alpha   90.00
_cell.angle_beta   90.00
_cell.angle_gamma   90.00
#
_symmetry.space_group_name_H-M   'P 1'
#
loop_
_entity.id
_entity.type
_entity.pdbx_description
1 polymer ?
#
loop_
_entity_poly.entity_id
_entity_poly.type
_entity_poly.pdbx_seq_one_letter_code
_entity_poly.pdbx_strand_id
1 'polypeptide(L)'
;LLPKLSMTIERGEKIAIVGCNGIGKSTLLKTILGKIEPLGGTTNRGDFLFPSYFEQEVKADSITPIDDVWNAFPHLDQHQVRALLARCG
;
A
#
# COMPACT_ATOMS: atom_id res chain seq x y z
N LEU A 1 -15.03 5.45 15.44
CA LEU A 1 -13.71 6.12 15.38
C LEU A 1 -12.76 5.41 16.32
N LEU A 2 -11.51 5.20 15.93
CA LEU A 2 -10.53 4.50 16.77
C LEU A 2 -10.22 5.33 18.03
N PRO A 3 -9.98 4.69 19.19
CA PRO A 3 -9.49 5.38 20.38
C PRO A 3 -8.10 5.98 20.11
N LYS A 4 -7.68 6.91 20.99
CA LYS A 4 -6.33 7.50 20.91
C LYS A 4 -5.28 6.38 20.91
N LEU A 5 -4.37 6.45 19.95
CA LEU A 5 -3.30 5.49 19.75
C LEU A 5 -1.99 6.24 19.58
N SER A 6 -0.91 5.68 20.13
CA SER A 6 0.46 6.12 19.88
C SER A 6 1.29 4.90 19.57
N MET A 7 1.96 4.91 18.42
CA MET A 7 2.81 3.83 17.97
C MET A 7 3.97 4.40 17.15
N THR A 8 5.09 3.69 17.16
CA THR A 8 6.24 3.95 16.30
C THR A 8 6.49 2.68 15.50
N ILE A 9 6.83 2.83 14.22
CA ILE A 9 7.12 1.72 13.32
C ILE A 9 8.54 1.96 12.79
N GLU A 10 9.43 1.04 13.09
CA GLU A 10 10.84 1.13 12.70
C GLU A 10 11.14 0.36 11.41
N ARG A 11 12.26 0.70 10.77
CA ARG A 11 12.68 0.04 9.54
C ARG A 11 12.96 -1.45 9.79
N GLY A 12 12.35 -2.30 8.97
CA GLY A 12 12.50 -3.75 9.05
C GLY A 12 11.43 -4.44 9.91
N GLU A 13 10.62 -3.67 10.65
CA GLU A 13 9.50 -4.23 11.39
C GLU A 13 8.38 -4.69 10.46
N LYS A 14 7.75 -5.80 10.86
CA LYS A 14 6.53 -6.33 10.23
C LYS A 14 5.43 -6.27 11.26
N ILE A 15 4.37 -5.52 10.95
CA ILE A 15 3.27 -5.27 11.87
C ILE A 15 1.98 -5.80 11.26
N ALA A 16 1.17 -6.47 12.08
CA ALA A 16 -0.17 -6.89 11.73
C ALA A 16 -1.20 -6.04 12.49
N ILE A 17 -2.16 -5.46 11.77
CA ILE A 17 -3.31 -4.75 12.36
C ILE A 17 -4.52 -5.66 12.30
N VAL A 18 -4.99 -6.11 13.45
CA VAL A 18 -6.11 -7.07 13.57
C VAL A 18 -7.32 -6.44 14.24
N GLY A 19 -8.50 -6.96 13.94
CA GLY A 19 -9.77 -6.51 14.50
C GLY A 19 -10.95 -6.73 13.55
N CYS A 20 -12.17 -6.52 14.03
CA CYS A 20 -13.39 -6.70 13.25
C CYS A 20 -13.46 -5.81 12.00
N ASN A 21 -14.28 -6.20 11.02
CA ASN A 21 -14.55 -5.37 9.84
C ASN A 21 -15.25 -4.07 10.26
N GLY A 22 -14.94 -2.97 9.58
CA GLY A 22 -15.52 -1.66 9.88
C GLY A 22 -14.91 -0.90 11.07
N ILE A 23 -14.00 -1.50 11.85
CA ILE A 23 -13.38 -0.82 13.02
C ILE A 23 -12.42 0.33 12.63
N GLY A 24 -12.05 0.43 11.36
CA GLY A 24 -11.20 1.50 10.83
C GLY A 24 -9.75 1.11 10.50
N LYS A 25 -9.44 -0.18 10.33
CA LYS A 25 -8.08 -0.67 9.99
C LYS A 25 -7.53 -0.03 8.71
N SER A 26 -8.31 -0.07 7.62
CA SER A 26 -7.91 0.52 6.34
C SER A 26 -7.81 2.05 6.43
N THR A 27 -8.65 2.68 7.25
CA THR A 27 -8.55 4.13 7.55
C THR A 27 -7.25 4.44 8.28
N LEU A 28 -6.92 3.70 9.35
CA LEU A 28 -5.67 3.86 10.09
C LEU A 28 -4.45 3.70 9.18
N LEU A 29 -4.45 2.66 8.33
CA LEU A 29 -3.33 2.41 7.43
C LEU A 29 -3.18 3.53 6.39
N LYS A 30 -4.29 4.01 5.80
CA LYS A 30 -4.29 5.17 4.91
C LYS A 30 -3.84 6.45 5.62
N THR A 31 -4.19 6.65 6.88
CA THR A 31 -3.73 7.79 7.69
C THR A 31 -2.23 7.74 7.97
N ILE A 32 -1.68 6.58 8.34
CA ILE A 32 -0.22 6.40 8.53
C ILE A 32 0.54 6.71 7.24
N LEU A 33 -0.02 6.30 6.09
CA LEU A 33 0.58 6.55 4.78
C LEU A 33 0.42 8.01 4.29
N GLY A 34 -0.36 8.84 4.99
CA GLY A 34 -0.66 10.22 4.59
C GLY A 34 -1.64 10.34 3.43
N LYS A 35 -2.43 9.28 3.13
CA LYS A 35 -3.51 9.33 2.14
C LYS A 35 -4.80 9.93 2.70
N ILE A 36 -4.94 9.97 4.02
CA ILE A 36 -6.07 10.55 4.76
C ILE A 36 -5.48 11.34 5.93
N GLU A 37 -5.90 12.59 6.11
CA GLU A 37 -5.48 13.40 7.26
C GLU A 37 -5.98 12.80 8.59
N PRO A 38 -5.16 12.80 9.66
CA PRO A 38 -5.62 12.38 10.96
C PRO A 38 -6.71 13.34 11.47
N LEU A 39 -7.76 12.78 12.07
CA LEU A 39 -8.81 13.59 12.71
C LEU A 39 -8.30 14.34 13.95
N GLY A 40 -7.16 13.94 14.49
CA GLY A 40 -6.47 14.60 15.58
C GLY A 40 -5.14 13.91 15.89
N GLY A 41 -4.25 14.62 16.59
CA GLY A 41 -2.88 14.18 16.80
C GLY A 41 -2.00 14.48 15.59
N THR A 42 -0.89 13.74 15.46
CA THR A 42 0.09 13.93 14.40
C THR A 42 0.60 12.59 13.88
N THR A 43 0.98 12.56 12.60
CA THR A 43 1.65 11.43 11.96
C THR A 43 2.95 11.94 11.36
N ASN A 44 4.08 11.42 11.83
CA ASN A 44 5.40 11.74 11.28
C ASN A 44 5.93 10.56 10.46
N ARG A 45 6.43 10.85 9.26
CA ARG A 45 7.05 9.86 8.38
C ARG A 45 8.54 10.17 8.29
N GLY A 46 9.38 9.14 8.35
CA GLY A 46 10.82 9.31 8.23
C GLY A 46 11.22 9.85 6.85
N ASP A 47 12.41 10.44 6.78
CA ASP A 47 12.98 10.95 5.53
C ASP A 47 13.22 9.82 4.53
N PHE A 48 13.11 10.14 3.24
CA PHE A 48 13.29 9.20 2.12
C PHE A 48 12.40 7.94 2.22
N LEU A 49 11.22 8.07 2.81
CA LEU A 49 10.20 7.02 2.84
C LEU A 49 9.37 7.05 1.55
N PHE A 50 9.39 5.96 0.79
CA PHE A 50 8.57 5.76 -0.41
C PHE A 50 7.52 4.67 -0.13
N PRO A 51 6.36 5.02 0.44
CA PRO A 51 5.34 4.04 0.79
C PRO A 51 4.67 3.43 -0.45
N SER A 52 4.52 2.11 -0.46
CA SER A 52 3.65 1.39 -1.39
C SER A 52 2.44 0.84 -0.63
N TYR A 53 1.27 0.87 -1.27
CA TYR A 53 0.02 0.44 -0.66
C TYR A 53 -0.72 -0.49 -1.62
N PHE A 54 -0.94 -1.72 -1.18
CA PHE A 54 -1.82 -2.66 -1.85
C PHE A 54 -3.24 -2.43 -1.38
N GLU A 55 -4.14 -2.09 -2.30
CA GLU A 55 -5.55 -1.92 -1.99
C GLU A 55 -6.20 -3.27 -1.68
N GLN A 56 -7.20 -3.27 -0.80
CA GLN A 56 -7.93 -4.50 -0.45
C GLN A 56 -8.72 -5.05 -1.65
N GLU A 57 -9.22 -4.16 -2.50
CA GLU A 57 -9.91 -4.50 -3.74
C GLU A 57 -9.35 -3.61 -4.84
N VAL A 58 -8.90 -4.23 -5.94
CA VAL A 58 -8.49 -3.53 -7.15
C VAL A 58 -9.51 -3.90 -8.22
N LYS A 59 -10.11 -2.90 -8.86
CA LYS A 59 -10.92 -3.14 -10.04
C LYS A 59 -9.99 -3.53 -11.18
N ALA A 60 -10.16 -4.74 -11.71
CA ALA A 60 -9.44 -5.15 -12.90
C ALA A 60 -10.00 -4.39 -14.10
N ASP A 61 -9.11 -3.76 -14.86
CA ASP A 61 -9.46 -3.22 -16.17
C ASP A 61 -9.67 -4.37 -17.18
N SER A 62 -10.25 -4.04 -18.33
CA SER A 62 -10.47 -5.00 -19.43
C SER A 62 -9.19 -5.32 -20.23
N ILE A 63 -8.01 -5.15 -19.62
CA ILE A 63 -6.70 -5.41 -20.22
C ILE A 63 -6.04 -6.62 -19.58
N THR A 64 -5.04 -7.18 -20.25
CA THR A 64 -4.31 -8.32 -19.70
C THR A 64 -3.33 -7.86 -18.61
N PRO A 65 -2.97 -8.71 -17.63
CA PRO A 65 -1.97 -8.37 -16.62
C PRO A 65 -0.59 -7.99 -17.21
N ILE A 66 -0.25 -8.52 -18.40
CA ILE A 66 0.99 -8.16 -19.07
C ILE A 66 0.90 -6.73 -19.63
N ASP A 67 -0.23 -6.35 -20.22
CA ASP A 67 -0.45 -5.00 -20.75
C ASP A 67 -0.54 -3.97 -19.62
N ASP A 68 -1.17 -4.32 -18.49
CA ASP A 68 -1.27 -3.44 -17.32
C ASP A 68 0.13 -3.02 -16.82
N VAL A 69 1.01 -4.00 -16.59
CA VAL A 69 2.39 -3.74 -16.17
C VAL A 69 3.19 -3.02 -17.25
N TRP A 70 3.03 -3.41 -18.52
CA TRP A 70 3.78 -2.78 -19.61
C TRP A 70 3.36 -1.31 -19.82
N ASN A 71 2.07 -1.00 -19.75
CA ASN A 71 1.58 0.37 -19.83
C ASN A 71 2.12 1.26 -18.71
N ALA A 72 2.28 0.70 -17.49
CA ALA A 72 2.90 1.40 -16.37
C ALA A 72 4.43 1.57 -16.52
N PHE A 73 5.09 0.64 -17.22
CA PHE A 73 6.55 0.61 -17.41
C PHE A 73 6.93 0.41 -18.88
N PRO A 74 6.67 1.40 -19.77
CA PRO A 74 6.82 1.23 -21.22
C PRO A 74 8.27 1.08 -21.69
N HIS A 75 9.25 1.31 -20.81
CA HIS A 75 10.67 1.12 -21.06
C HIS A 75 11.12 -0.34 -20.91
N LEU A 76 10.27 -1.22 -20.38
CA LEU A 76 10.55 -2.64 -20.29
C LEU A 76 10.15 -3.35 -21.58
N ASP A 77 10.88 -4.40 -21.94
CA ASP A 77 10.46 -5.34 -22.97
C ASP A 77 9.54 -6.43 -22.39
N GLN A 78 8.92 -7.21 -23.28
CA GLN A 78 7.99 -8.27 -22.88
C GLN A 78 8.64 -9.36 -22.01
N HIS A 79 9.93 -9.64 -22.20
CA HIS A 79 10.66 -10.64 -21.41
C HIS A 79 10.85 -10.15 -19.98
N GLN A 80 11.22 -8.88 -19.81
CA GLN A 80 11.37 -8.23 -18.52
C GLN A 80 10.05 -8.15 -17.76
N VAL A 81 8.96 -7.77 -18.44
CA VAL A 81 7.62 -7.74 -17.81
C VAL A 81 7.21 -9.14 -17.34
N ARG A 82 7.39 -10.17 -18.18
CA ARG A 82 7.11 -11.56 -17.81
C ARG A 82 7.94 -12.04 -16.62
N ALA A 83 9.22 -11.69 -16.60
CA ALA A 83 10.13 -12.03 -15.50
C ALA A 83 9.70 -11.36 -14.17
N LEU A 84 9.22 -10.11 -14.21
CA LEU A 84 8.70 -9.42 -13.03
C LEU A 84 7.42 -10.07 -12.52
N LEU A 85 6.47 -10.37 -13.40
CA LEU A 85 5.22 -11.05 -13.04
C LEU A 85 5.47 -12.43 -12.41
N ALA A 86 6.43 -13.19 -12.94
CA ALA A 86 6.79 -14.50 -12.39
C ALA A 86 7.36 -14.46 -10.96
N ARG A 87 7.85 -13.30 -10.49
CA ARG A 87 8.33 -13.14 -9.10
C ARG A 87 7.17 -12.99 -8.10
N CYS A 88 5.97 -12.70 -8.58
CA CYS A 88 4.79 -12.52 -7.75
C CYS A 88 4.03 -13.82 -7.48
N GLY A 89 4.40 -14.93 -8.13
CA GLY A 89 3.75 -16.25 -8.03
C GLY A 89 3.40 -16.83 -9.38
#